data_AF-A0A1P8W661-F1
#
_entry.id   AF-A0A1P8W661-F1
#
_cell.length_a   1.000
_cell.length_b   1.000
_cell.length_c   1.000
_cell.angle_alpha   90.00
_cell.angle_beta   90.00
_cell.angle_gamma   90.00
#
_symmetry.space_group_name_H-M   'P 1'
#
loop_
_entity.id
_entity.type
_entity.pdbx_description
1 polymer ?
#
loop_
_entity_poly.entity_id
_entity_poly.type
_entity_poly.pdbx_seq_one_letter_code
_entity_poly.pdbx_strand_id
1 'polypeptide(L)'
;MASAPAAAATAGAGQAASGAAARVEDNAPKLLWNTENVKDVAESVGIPNINDDAVRCLAQDVEYRIGQVLVEALRFMRAANRTTLTVQDTSQAFKVLDVEPLYGYDSTRPLRYGEASLGPGQPLFYIDDEEVDFEKLINAPLPKVPRDMSFTAHWLAVEGVQPSIPQNPTTAESRAQELIPKGPGANPALNALAGNDNLAFHPAVKQIISKELVLYFDKIQAAVLDDTPDEEVVRLRNAALASVRNDPGLHQ
;
A
#
# COMPACT_ATOMS: atom_id res chain seq x y z
N MET A 1 18.98 -26.25 63.67
CA MET A 1 20.40 -26.62 63.78
C MET A 1 20.56 -27.91 62.99
N ALA A 2 21.32 -27.96 61.90
CA ALA A 2 22.79 -27.93 61.81
C ALA A 2 23.41 -29.27 62.27
N SER A 3 24.39 -29.87 61.58
CA SER A 3 25.29 -29.33 60.54
C SER A 3 25.68 -30.33 59.43
N ALA A 4 26.35 -29.83 58.39
CA ALA A 4 27.27 -30.59 57.51
C ALA A 4 28.70 -30.57 58.14
N PRO A 5 29.84 -30.84 57.45
CA PRO A 5 30.11 -31.42 56.11
C PRO A 5 31.09 -32.64 56.25
N ALA A 6 32.04 -33.05 55.37
CA ALA A 6 32.53 -32.69 54.02
C ALA A 6 33.26 -33.91 53.38
N ALA A 7 33.37 -33.97 52.05
CA ALA A 7 34.44 -34.70 51.33
C ALA A 7 34.62 -34.15 49.90
N ALA A 8 35.80 -34.30 49.30
CA ALA A 8 36.18 -33.68 48.02
C ALA A 8 36.00 -34.60 46.80
N ALA A 9 36.05 -34.02 45.59
CA ALA A 9 35.88 -34.71 44.32
C ALA A 9 37.22 -35.19 43.69
N THR A 10 37.14 -36.23 42.86
CA THR A 10 38.14 -36.60 41.85
C THR A 10 37.45 -36.95 40.54
N ALA A 11 38.16 -36.80 39.41
CA ALA A 11 37.56 -36.80 38.08
C ALA A 11 37.54 -38.18 37.39
N GLY A 12 36.57 -38.38 36.49
CA GLY A 12 36.56 -39.46 35.50
C GLY A 12 36.10 -38.91 34.14
N ALA A 13 36.97 -38.94 33.14
CA ALA A 13 36.63 -38.49 31.79
C ALA A 13 36.03 -39.64 30.96
N GLY A 14 34.89 -39.40 30.31
CA GLY A 14 34.10 -40.45 29.63
C GLY A 14 33.41 -39.97 28.36
N GLN A 15 34.20 -39.77 27.30
CA GLN A 15 33.83 -39.77 25.87
C GLN A 15 32.41 -39.31 25.45
N ALA A 16 32.31 -38.11 24.87
CA ALA A 16 31.13 -37.69 24.12
C ALA A 16 31.22 -38.17 22.65
N ALA A 17 30.26 -38.98 22.18
CA ALA A 17 30.15 -39.39 20.77
C ALA A 17 28.75 -39.95 20.38
N SER A 18 27.73 -39.09 20.24
CA SER A 18 26.44 -39.50 19.63
C SER A 18 25.61 -38.37 18.97
N GLY A 19 26.05 -37.10 19.04
CA GLY A 19 25.30 -35.95 18.51
C GLY A 19 25.68 -35.53 17.09
N ALA A 20 25.42 -36.38 16.08
CA ALA A 20 25.91 -36.16 14.71
C ALA A 20 24.92 -36.50 13.57
N ALA A 21 23.60 -36.44 13.81
CA ALA A 21 22.57 -36.84 12.83
C ALA A 21 21.42 -35.83 12.63
N ALA A 22 21.52 -34.59 13.12
CA ALA A 22 20.40 -33.64 13.19
C ALA A 22 20.78 -32.17 12.93
N ARG A 23 21.50 -31.88 11.84
CA ARG A 23 21.95 -30.52 11.46
C ARG A 23 22.07 -30.29 9.93
N VAL A 24 21.08 -30.69 9.15
CA VAL A 24 21.08 -30.49 7.68
C VAL A 24 19.77 -29.87 7.14
N GLU A 25 18.67 -29.89 7.91
CA GLU A 25 17.34 -29.46 7.42
C GLU A 25 17.07 -27.95 7.52
N ASP A 26 17.83 -27.21 8.33
CA ASP A 26 17.61 -25.77 8.64
C ASP A 26 17.78 -24.79 7.46
N ASN A 27 18.05 -25.26 6.24
CA ASN A 27 18.24 -24.41 5.05
C ASN A 27 17.46 -24.90 3.81
N ALA A 28 16.46 -25.78 3.98
CA ALA A 28 15.48 -26.02 2.94
C ALA A 28 14.51 -24.82 2.84
N PRO A 29 14.07 -24.40 1.63
CA PRO A 29 13.05 -23.36 1.50
C PRO A 29 11.73 -23.87 2.10
N LYS A 30 11.36 -23.33 3.26
CA LYS A 30 10.12 -23.70 3.94
C LYS A 30 8.92 -23.23 3.12
N LEU A 31 8.16 -24.18 2.60
CA LEU A 31 6.89 -23.95 1.91
C LEU A 31 5.90 -23.26 2.85
N LEU A 32 5.14 -22.33 2.30
CA LEU A 32 4.04 -21.65 2.98
C LEU A 32 2.73 -22.44 2.82
N TRP A 33 2.61 -23.23 1.75
CA TRP A 33 1.49 -24.15 1.57
C TRP A 33 1.57 -25.36 2.51
N ASN A 34 0.45 -25.71 3.16
CA ASN A 34 0.37 -26.88 4.02
C ASN A 34 0.39 -28.18 3.20
N THR A 35 1.31 -29.10 3.52
CA THR A 35 1.41 -30.40 2.84
C THR A 35 0.21 -31.29 3.10
N GLU A 36 -0.45 -31.15 4.25
CA GLU A 36 -1.58 -32.03 4.58
C GLU A 36 -2.79 -31.72 3.69
N ASN A 37 -3.02 -30.46 3.31
CA ASN A 37 -4.05 -30.07 2.32
C ASN A 37 -3.91 -30.85 0.99
N VAL A 38 -2.69 -31.25 0.62
CA VAL A 38 -2.43 -32.03 -0.61
C VAL A 38 -2.77 -33.51 -0.42
N LYS A 39 -2.61 -34.05 0.80
CA LYS A 39 -3.05 -35.39 1.18
C LYS A 39 -4.58 -35.45 1.28
N ASP A 40 -5.21 -34.48 1.93
CA ASP A 40 -6.67 -34.38 2.05
C ASP A 40 -7.36 -34.43 0.67
N VAL A 41 -6.81 -33.70 -0.31
CA VAL A 41 -7.27 -33.72 -1.71
C VAL A 41 -7.00 -35.08 -2.37
N ALA A 42 -5.84 -35.70 -2.16
CA ALA A 42 -5.55 -37.03 -2.70
C ALA A 42 -6.50 -38.12 -2.14
N GLU A 43 -6.80 -38.07 -0.83
CA GLU A 43 -7.78 -38.95 -0.18
C GLU A 43 -9.20 -38.72 -0.74
N SER A 44 -9.59 -37.46 -0.99
CA SER A 44 -10.89 -37.14 -1.61
C SER A 44 -11.08 -37.71 -3.04
N VAL A 45 -9.97 -37.91 -3.75
CA VAL A 45 -9.92 -38.57 -5.08
C VAL A 45 -9.82 -40.11 -4.96
N GLY A 46 -9.68 -40.64 -3.74
CA GLY A 46 -9.57 -42.08 -3.46
C GLY A 46 -8.15 -42.64 -3.50
N ILE A 47 -7.13 -41.80 -3.31
CA ILE A 47 -5.71 -42.19 -3.27
C ILE A 47 -5.19 -42.07 -1.82
N PRO A 48 -5.28 -43.13 -1.00
CA PRO A 48 -5.01 -43.05 0.45
C PRO A 48 -3.51 -43.06 0.82
N ASN A 49 -2.62 -43.38 -0.12
CA ASN A 49 -1.17 -43.39 0.10
C ASN A 49 -0.47 -42.75 -1.10
N ILE A 50 0.17 -41.61 -0.86
CA ILE A 50 1.00 -40.87 -1.81
C ILE A 50 2.43 -40.76 -1.25
N ASN A 51 3.45 -40.79 -2.11
CA ASN A 51 4.85 -40.66 -1.68
C ASN A 51 5.14 -39.22 -1.20
N ASP A 52 5.83 -39.06 -0.07
CA ASP A 52 6.15 -37.75 0.52
C ASP A 52 6.96 -36.85 -0.43
N ASP A 53 7.83 -37.42 -1.29
CA ASP A 53 8.53 -36.65 -2.34
C ASP A 53 7.56 -36.05 -3.36
N ALA A 54 6.47 -36.76 -3.69
CA ALA A 54 5.45 -36.28 -4.61
C ALA A 54 4.56 -35.22 -3.94
N VAL A 55 4.20 -35.39 -2.67
CA VAL A 55 3.50 -34.36 -1.87
C VAL A 55 4.32 -33.07 -1.84
N ARG A 56 5.62 -33.15 -1.54
CA ARG A 56 6.54 -32.01 -1.50
C ARG A 56 6.66 -31.31 -2.85
N CYS A 57 6.76 -32.06 -3.95
CA CYS A 57 6.85 -31.51 -5.31
C CYS A 57 5.52 -30.87 -5.76
N LEU A 58 4.38 -31.48 -5.43
CA LEU A 58 3.06 -30.94 -5.78
C LEU A 58 2.73 -29.67 -4.96
N ALA A 59 3.06 -29.63 -3.67
CA ALA A 59 2.95 -28.42 -2.86
C ALA A 59 3.80 -27.25 -3.42
N GLN A 60 4.99 -27.55 -3.96
CA GLN A 60 5.85 -26.57 -4.63
C GLN A 60 5.23 -25.98 -5.90
N ASP A 61 4.64 -26.80 -6.79
CA ASP A 61 3.97 -26.27 -7.98
C ASP A 61 2.70 -25.49 -7.59
N VAL A 62 1.88 -25.99 -6.64
CA VAL A 62 0.68 -25.29 -6.15
C VAL A 62 1.01 -23.89 -5.61
N GLU A 63 2.02 -23.76 -4.75
CA GLU A 63 2.46 -22.45 -4.24
C GLU A 63 2.95 -21.53 -5.36
N TYR A 64 3.66 -22.08 -6.35
CA TYR A 64 4.08 -21.35 -7.55
C TYR A 64 2.90 -20.88 -8.43
N ARG A 65 1.89 -21.73 -8.67
CA ARG A 65 0.67 -21.35 -9.44
C ARG A 65 -0.13 -20.26 -8.74
N ILE A 66 -0.31 -20.38 -7.43
CA ILE A 66 -0.97 -19.33 -6.62
C ILE A 66 -0.19 -18.01 -6.74
N GLY A 67 1.14 -18.07 -6.69
CA GLY A 67 2.03 -16.92 -6.95
C GLY A 67 1.85 -16.31 -8.34
N GLN A 68 1.78 -17.11 -9.41
CA GLN A 68 1.53 -16.64 -10.78
C GLN A 68 0.20 -15.88 -10.88
N VAL A 69 -0.89 -16.45 -10.37
CA VAL A 69 -2.23 -15.83 -10.37
C VAL A 69 -2.22 -14.51 -9.58
N LEU A 70 -1.59 -14.48 -8.40
CA LEU A 70 -1.46 -13.27 -7.58
C LEU A 70 -0.68 -12.15 -8.29
N VAL A 71 0.40 -12.47 -8.99
CA VAL A 71 1.21 -11.47 -9.71
C VAL A 71 0.42 -10.82 -10.85
N GLU A 72 -0.34 -11.59 -11.64
CA GLU A 72 -1.18 -11.03 -12.70
C GLU A 72 -2.39 -10.27 -12.13
N ALA A 73 -3.06 -10.78 -11.09
CA ALA A 73 -4.16 -10.07 -10.43
C ALA A 73 -3.71 -8.73 -9.82
N LEU A 74 -2.50 -8.66 -9.25
CA LEU A 74 -1.90 -7.42 -8.77
C LEU A 74 -1.56 -6.42 -9.90
N ARG A 75 -1.31 -6.88 -11.14
CA ARG A 75 -1.18 -5.99 -12.29
C ARG A 75 -2.52 -5.37 -12.67
N PHE A 76 -3.61 -6.15 -12.70
CA PHE A 76 -4.97 -5.62 -12.92
C PHE A 76 -5.38 -4.61 -11.85
N MET A 77 -5.15 -4.92 -10.57
CA MET A 77 -5.44 -4.00 -9.46
C MET A 77 -4.72 -2.65 -9.62
N ARG A 78 -3.41 -2.68 -9.97
CA ARG A 78 -2.60 -1.47 -10.20
C ARG A 78 -3.02 -0.71 -11.45
N ALA A 79 -3.30 -1.41 -12.55
CA ALA A 79 -3.79 -0.79 -13.79
C ALA A 79 -5.16 -0.10 -13.61
N ALA A 80 -5.99 -0.62 -12.70
CA ALA A 80 -7.25 0.00 -12.29
C ALA A 80 -7.09 1.11 -11.22
N ASN A 81 -5.86 1.54 -10.91
CA ASN A 81 -5.54 2.55 -9.89
C ASN A 81 -6.11 2.26 -8.48
N ARG A 82 -6.25 0.98 -8.12
CA ARG A 82 -6.74 0.53 -6.81
C ARG A 82 -5.61 0.01 -5.93
N THR A 83 -5.78 0.15 -4.61
CA THR A 83 -4.91 -0.42 -3.58
C THR A 83 -5.47 -1.70 -2.96
N THR A 84 -6.75 -2.00 -3.19
CA THR A 84 -7.45 -3.20 -2.74
C THR A 84 -7.67 -4.16 -3.90
N LEU A 85 -7.20 -5.40 -3.73
CA LEU A 85 -7.43 -6.49 -4.67
C LEU A 85 -8.88 -6.97 -4.55
N THR A 86 -9.53 -7.21 -5.69
CA THR A 86 -10.93 -7.69 -5.75
C THR A 86 -11.02 -8.99 -6.52
N VAL A 87 -12.11 -9.74 -6.30
CA VAL A 87 -12.42 -10.99 -7.03
C VAL A 87 -12.35 -10.82 -8.54
N GLN A 88 -12.81 -9.65 -9.04
CA GLN A 88 -12.78 -9.32 -10.46
C GLN A 88 -11.35 -9.25 -11.03
N ASP A 89 -10.36 -8.80 -10.26
CA ASP A 89 -8.95 -8.78 -10.69
C ASP A 89 -8.40 -10.21 -10.87
N THR A 90 -8.73 -11.11 -9.95
CA THR A 90 -8.40 -12.54 -10.04
C THR A 90 -9.14 -13.23 -11.19
N SER A 91 -10.40 -12.87 -11.44
CA SER A 91 -11.19 -13.38 -12.58
C SER A 91 -10.58 -12.98 -13.93
N GLN A 92 -10.00 -11.78 -14.06
CA GLN A 92 -9.25 -11.43 -15.27
C GLN A 92 -7.88 -12.12 -15.33
N ALA A 93 -7.20 -12.33 -14.19
CA ALA A 93 -5.95 -13.09 -14.13
C ALA A 93 -6.13 -14.54 -14.63
N PHE A 94 -7.19 -15.24 -14.22
CA PHE A 94 -7.48 -16.59 -14.74
C PHE A 94 -7.65 -16.61 -16.26
N LYS A 95 -8.37 -15.64 -16.85
CA LYS A 95 -8.57 -15.54 -18.31
C LYS A 95 -7.30 -15.23 -19.11
N VAL A 96 -6.30 -14.60 -18.50
CA VAL A 96 -4.99 -14.34 -19.12
C VAL A 96 -4.03 -15.53 -18.97
N LEU A 97 -4.26 -16.38 -17.97
CA LEU A 97 -3.48 -17.59 -17.71
C LEU A 97 -4.13 -18.86 -18.30
N ASP A 98 -5.16 -18.71 -19.16
CA ASP A 98 -5.97 -19.78 -19.75
C ASP A 98 -6.54 -20.78 -18.71
N VAL A 99 -6.83 -20.29 -17.49
CA VAL A 99 -7.44 -21.05 -16.38
C VAL A 99 -8.96 -20.95 -16.44
N GLU A 100 -9.65 -22.05 -16.12
CA GLU A 100 -11.12 -22.09 -16.06
C GLU A 100 -11.68 -21.05 -15.07
N PRO A 101 -12.65 -20.21 -15.47
CA PRO A 101 -13.16 -19.13 -14.62
C PRO A 101 -14.01 -19.67 -13.47
N LEU A 102 -13.62 -19.34 -12.23
CA LEU A 102 -14.40 -19.68 -11.04
C LEU A 102 -15.64 -18.77 -10.90
N TYR A 103 -16.81 -19.39 -10.76
CA TYR A 103 -18.11 -18.72 -10.60
C TYR A 103 -18.55 -18.65 -9.13
N GLY A 104 -19.57 -17.84 -8.82
CA GLY A 104 -20.18 -17.72 -7.48
C GLY A 104 -19.59 -16.63 -6.57
N TYR A 105 -18.37 -16.17 -6.83
CA TYR A 105 -17.63 -15.24 -5.96
C TYR A 105 -17.99 -13.74 -6.08
N ASP A 106 -19.02 -13.37 -6.85
CA ASP A 106 -19.47 -11.97 -7.02
C ASP A 106 -20.52 -11.53 -5.98
N SER A 107 -20.82 -12.39 -5.00
CA SER A 107 -21.76 -12.11 -3.91
C SER A 107 -21.24 -11.04 -2.95
N THR A 108 -22.09 -10.08 -2.60
CA THR A 108 -21.79 -9.06 -1.58
C THR A 108 -21.97 -9.56 -0.14
N ARG A 109 -22.39 -10.82 0.07
CA ARG A 109 -22.47 -11.44 1.39
C ARG A 109 -21.06 -11.82 1.87
N PRO A 110 -20.65 -11.46 3.10
CA PRO A 110 -19.37 -11.91 3.64
C PRO A 110 -19.40 -13.42 3.88
N LEU A 111 -18.34 -14.11 3.43
CA LEU A 111 -18.13 -15.53 3.70
C LEU A 111 -18.09 -15.79 5.21
N ARG A 112 -18.80 -16.83 5.64
CA ARG A 112 -18.80 -17.35 7.01
C ARG A 112 -18.07 -18.69 7.03
N TYR A 113 -17.14 -18.82 7.95
CA TYR A 113 -16.39 -20.06 8.16
C TYR A 113 -16.86 -20.71 9.45
N GLY A 114 -17.43 -21.91 9.34
CA GLY A 114 -17.70 -22.77 10.48
C GLY A 114 -16.46 -23.60 10.82
N GLU A 115 -16.23 -23.85 12.10
CA GLU A 115 -15.21 -24.79 12.57
C GLU A 115 -15.90 -26.08 13.04
N ALA A 116 -15.42 -27.22 12.57
CA ALA A 116 -15.80 -28.55 13.02
C ALA A 116 -14.54 -29.31 13.44
N SER A 117 -14.60 -30.06 14.55
CA SER A 117 -13.51 -30.97 14.94
C SER A 117 -13.85 -32.38 14.47
N LEU A 118 -13.08 -32.91 13.52
CA LEU A 118 -13.20 -34.29 13.05
C LEU A 118 -12.50 -35.28 14.00
N GLY A 119 -11.58 -34.78 14.83
CA GLY A 119 -10.85 -35.54 15.84
C GLY A 119 -9.92 -34.64 16.67
N PRO A 120 -9.27 -35.19 17.71
CA PRO A 120 -8.38 -34.43 18.58
C PRO A 120 -7.15 -33.91 17.81
N GLY A 121 -7.09 -32.60 17.59
CA GLY A 121 -5.97 -31.90 16.97
C GLY A 121 -6.13 -31.54 15.49
N GLN A 122 -7.24 -31.91 14.84
CA GLN A 122 -7.55 -31.51 13.46
C GLN A 122 -8.82 -30.63 13.39
N PRO A 123 -8.68 -29.31 13.27
CA PRO A 123 -9.78 -28.40 12.98
C PRO A 123 -10.08 -28.39 11.48
N LEU A 124 -11.32 -28.74 11.12
CA LEU A 124 -11.85 -28.66 9.76
C LEU A 124 -12.68 -27.38 9.62
N PHE A 125 -12.29 -26.51 8.68
CA PHE A 125 -13.05 -25.32 8.35
C PHE A 125 -13.95 -25.58 7.15
N TYR A 126 -15.23 -25.24 7.25
CA TYR A 126 -16.21 -25.31 6.17
C TYR A 126 -16.82 -23.93 5.92
N ILE A 127 -17.35 -23.70 4.72
CA ILE A 127 -18.14 -22.51 4.41
C ILE A 127 -19.58 -22.79 4.86
N ASP A 128 -20.12 -21.92 5.69
CA ASP A 128 -21.50 -21.97 6.17
C ASP A 128 -22.42 -21.30 5.12
N ASP A 129 -23.33 -22.08 4.52
CA ASP A 129 -24.24 -21.64 3.47
C ASP A 129 -25.70 -21.75 3.93
N GLU A 130 -26.34 -20.61 4.16
CA GLU A 130 -27.73 -20.51 4.64
C GLU A 130 -28.71 -20.70 3.48
N GLU A 131 -29.40 -21.85 3.42
CA GLU A 131 -30.47 -22.09 2.44
C GLU A 131 -31.51 -20.95 2.46
N VAL A 132 -31.67 -20.26 1.32
CA VAL A 132 -32.60 -19.13 1.19
C VAL A 132 -33.87 -19.56 0.45
N ASP A 133 -35.00 -19.48 1.13
CA ASP A 133 -36.32 -19.62 0.52
C ASP A 133 -36.52 -18.68 -0.69
N PHE A 134 -37.03 -19.24 -1.78
CA PHE A 134 -37.31 -18.51 -3.01
C PHE A 134 -38.42 -17.46 -2.85
N GLU A 135 -39.45 -17.68 -2.03
CA GLU A 135 -40.48 -16.66 -1.81
C GLU A 135 -39.90 -15.42 -1.11
N LYS A 136 -39.08 -15.63 -0.06
CA LYS A 136 -38.30 -14.58 0.62
C LYS A 136 -37.35 -13.84 -0.33
N LEU A 137 -36.75 -14.52 -1.31
CA LEU A 137 -35.85 -13.90 -2.30
C LEU A 137 -36.61 -13.10 -3.38
N ILE A 138 -37.71 -13.64 -3.91
CA ILE A 138 -38.54 -12.98 -4.95
C ILE A 138 -39.22 -11.72 -4.39
N ASN A 139 -39.66 -11.75 -3.13
CA ASN A 139 -40.28 -10.61 -2.46
C ASN A 139 -39.27 -9.64 -1.81
N ALA A 140 -37.97 -9.80 -2.06
CA ALA A 140 -36.95 -8.91 -1.52
C ALA A 140 -37.01 -7.50 -2.18
N PRO A 141 -36.91 -6.41 -1.39
CA PRO A 141 -36.93 -5.06 -1.96
C PRO A 141 -35.68 -4.77 -2.79
N LEU A 142 -35.86 -4.08 -3.92
CA LEU A 142 -34.77 -3.71 -4.82
C LEU A 142 -33.70 -2.85 -4.09
N PRO A 143 -32.40 -3.05 -4.39
CA PRO A 143 -31.33 -2.26 -3.80
C PRO A 143 -31.42 -0.78 -4.23
N LYS A 144 -30.96 0.12 -3.37
CA LYS A 144 -30.91 1.55 -3.67
C LYS A 144 -29.80 1.84 -4.68
N VAL A 145 -30.16 2.43 -5.82
CA VAL A 145 -29.20 2.87 -6.83
C VAL A 145 -28.40 4.07 -6.30
N PRO A 146 -27.05 4.08 -6.43
CA PRO A 146 -26.24 5.27 -6.17
C PRO A 146 -26.60 6.47 -7.05
N ARG A 147 -26.06 7.65 -6.73
CA ARG A 147 -26.12 8.81 -7.64
C ARG A 147 -25.11 8.67 -8.77
N ASP A 148 -25.42 9.24 -9.92
CA ASP A 148 -24.50 9.35 -11.05
C ASP A 148 -23.20 10.09 -10.69
N MET A 149 -22.14 9.73 -11.39
CA MET A 149 -20.79 10.22 -11.12
C MET A 149 -20.66 11.71 -11.47
N SER A 150 -20.29 12.53 -10.48
CA SER A 150 -20.14 13.98 -10.60
C SER A 150 -18.83 14.44 -9.97
N PHE A 151 -18.31 15.58 -10.43
CA PHE A 151 -17.02 16.13 -9.99
C PHE A 151 -17.20 17.41 -9.17
N THR A 152 -16.35 17.61 -8.16
CA THR A 152 -16.32 18.81 -7.31
C THR A 152 -14.88 19.31 -7.23
N ALA A 153 -14.58 20.41 -7.93
CA ALA A 153 -13.27 21.03 -7.90
C ALA A 153 -13.09 21.92 -6.66
N HIS A 154 -11.87 21.97 -6.13
CA HIS A 154 -11.44 22.88 -5.07
C HIS A 154 -9.94 23.18 -5.19
N TRP A 155 -9.46 24.23 -4.53
CA TRP A 155 -8.04 24.58 -4.51
C TRP A 155 -7.30 23.78 -3.43
N LEU A 156 -6.52 22.79 -3.85
CA LEU A 156 -5.65 22.01 -2.95
C LEU A 156 -4.49 22.86 -2.40
N ALA A 157 -3.95 23.77 -3.23
CA ALA A 157 -2.92 24.73 -2.86
C ALA A 157 -3.04 26.00 -3.72
N VAL A 158 -2.55 27.13 -3.19
CA VAL A 158 -2.38 28.43 -3.86
C VAL A 158 -1.00 28.96 -3.43
N GLU A 159 -0.13 29.31 -4.37
CA GLU A 159 1.29 29.67 -4.12
C GLU A 159 2.03 28.73 -3.14
N GLY A 160 1.81 27.42 -3.32
CA GLY A 160 2.40 26.36 -2.49
C GLY A 160 1.81 26.24 -1.08
N VAL A 161 0.88 27.11 -0.67
CA VAL A 161 0.19 27.06 0.62
C VAL A 161 -1.17 26.38 0.45
N GLN A 162 -1.48 25.41 1.31
CA GLN A 162 -2.78 24.76 1.35
C GLN A 162 -3.83 25.67 2.03
N PRO A 163 -4.90 26.11 1.34
CA PRO A 163 -5.91 26.98 1.96
C PRO A 163 -6.81 26.19 2.92
N SER A 164 -7.18 26.81 4.03
CA SER A 164 -8.00 26.22 5.09
C SER A 164 -9.50 26.14 4.73
N ILE A 165 -9.83 25.35 3.70
CA ILE A 165 -11.20 25.03 3.28
C ILE A 165 -11.62 23.64 3.78
N PRO A 166 -12.92 23.35 3.99
CA PRO A 166 -13.39 22.05 4.53
C PRO A 166 -13.04 20.81 3.69
N GLN A 167 -12.60 21.00 2.44
CA GLN A 167 -12.17 19.92 1.54
C GLN A 167 -10.69 19.54 1.71
N ASN A 168 -9.88 20.41 2.33
CA ASN A 168 -8.47 20.17 2.56
C ASN A 168 -8.25 19.59 3.97
N PRO A 169 -7.35 18.62 4.15
CA PRO A 169 -7.02 18.07 5.46
C PRO A 169 -6.37 19.14 6.35
N THR A 170 -6.64 19.06 7.66
CA THR A 170 -5.95 19.88 8.65
C THR A 170 -4.52 19.40 8.90
N THR A 171 -3.68 20.27 9.45
CA THR A 171 -2.31 19.95 9.90
C THR A 171 -2.26 19.00 11.10
N ALA A 172 -3.39 18.56 11.62
CA ALA A 172 -3.49 17.45 12.58
C ALA A 172 -3.72 16.11 11.86
N GLU A 173 -4.61 16.08 10.87
CA GLU A 173 -4.94 14.89 10.09
C GLU A 173 -3.79 14.47 9.17
N SER A 174 -3.02 15.42 8.62
CA SER A 174 -1.86 15.12 7.76
C SER A 174 -0.85 14.19 8.47
N ARG A 175 -0.53 14.50 9.73
CA ARG A 175 0.41 13.75 10.57
C ARG A 175 -0.07 12.35 10.93
N ALA A 176 -1.38 12.13 11.02
CA ALA A 176 -1.93 10.78 11.17
C ALA A 176 -1.75 9.96 9.88
N GLN A 177 -1.93 10.61 8.72
CA GLN A 177 -1.80 9.97 7.41
C GLN A 177 -0.34 9.76 6.94
N GLU A 178 0.64 10.42 7.59
CA GLU A 178 2.08 10.25 7.36
C GLU A 178 2.63 8.91 7.91
N LEU A 179 1.91 8.27 8.85
CA LEU A 179 2.23 6.92 9.35
C LEU A 179 1.99 5.81 8.30
N ILE A 180 1.37 6.13 7.17
CA ILE A 180 1.21 5.23 6.01
C ILE A 180 2.29 5.61 4.97
N PRO A 181 3.26 4.73 4.66
CA PRO A 181 4.39 5.08 3.79
C PRO A 181 3.97 5.49 2.37
N LYS A 182 4.01 6.79 2.06
CA LYS A 182 3.69 7.37 0.74
C LYS A 182 4.85 7.24 -0.26
N GLY A 183 5.33 6.01 -0.45
CA GLY A 183 6.34 5.64 -1.44
C GLY A 183 7.75 6.22 -1.20
N PRO A 184 8.70 5.96 -2.11
CA PRO A 184 10.06 6.50 -2.02
C PRO A 184 10.07 7.98 -2.40
N GLY A 185 10.27 8.88 -1.43
CA GLY A 185 10.38 10.34 -1.65
C GLY A 185 9.54 11.21 -0.72
N ALA A 186 8.65 10.64 0.10
CA ALA A 186 7.96 11.38 1.16
C ALA A 186 8.94 11.72 2.30
N ASN A 187 9.48 12.94 2.29
CA ASN A 187 10.45 13.40 3.29
C ASN A 187 9.84 13.48 4.70
N PRO A 188 10.39 12.79 5.71
CA PRO A 188 9.91 12.89 7.09
C PRO A 188 10.48 14.15 7.78
N ALA A 189 9.58 15.04 8.18
CA ALA A 189 9.74 16.15 9.13
C ALA A 189 10.89 17.17 8.92
N LEU A 190 10.52 18.44 8.69
CA LEU A 190 10.84 19.55 9.60
C LEU A 190 9.97 20.80 9.34
N ASN A 191 9.99 21.75 10.28
CA ASN A 191 9.49 23.15 10.18
C ASN A 191 7.97 23.39 10.03
N ALA A 192 7.22 23.21 11.13
CA ALA A 192 6.00 24.01 11.42
C ALA A 192 5.69 24.09 12.94
N LEU A 193 6.72 24.26 13.79
CA LEU A 193 6.54 24.41 15.24
C LEU A 193 6.08 25.85 15.60
N ALA A 194 4.81 26.16 15.34
CA ALA A 194 4.17 27.39 15.81
C ALA A 194 2.66 27.22 15.91
N GLY A 195 2.14 27.04 17.13
CA GLY A 195 0.72 27.21 17.41
C GLY A 195 0.44 28.69 17.69
N ASN A 196 -0.31 29.35 16.81
CA ASN A 196 -0.93 30.65 17.09
C ASN A 196 -2.15 30.83 16.19
N ASP A 197 -3.29 31.18 16.78
CA ASP A 197 -4.46 31.64 16.02
C ASP A 197 -4.16 32.97 15.31
N ASN A 198 -4.96 33.32 14.30
CA ASN A 198 -4.77 34.45 13.37
C ASN A 198 -3.65 34.21 12.33
N LEU A 199 -3.91 33.30 11.38
CA LEU A 199 -3.13 33.22 10.14
C LEU A 199 -3.45 34.41 9.21
N ALA A 200 -2.77 35.54 9.46
CA ALA A 200 -2.54 36.51 8.40
C ALA A 200 -1.75 35.85 7.25
N PHE A 201 -1.94 36.30 6.01
CA PHE A 201 -1.26 35.77 4.82
C PHE A 201 0.26 36.09 4.85
N HIS A 202 1.02 35.29 5.59
CA HIS A 202 2.45 35.13 5.39
C HIS A 202 2.70 33.84 4.59
N PRO A 203 3.30 33.92 3.39
CA PRO A 203 3.68 32.71 2.67
C PRO A 203 4.68 31.91 3.51
N ALA A 204 4.33 30.66 3.83
CA ALA A 204 5.15 29.81 4.70
C ALA A 204 6.52 29.47 4.06
N VAL A 205 6.56 29.47 2.72
CA VAL A 205 7.81 29.56 1.96
C VAL A 205 8.23 31.03 1.93
N LYS A 206 9.32 31.38 2.62
CA LYS A 206 10.08 32.59 2.28
C LYS A 206 10.50 32.44 0.81
N GLN A 207 9.94 33.25 -0.08
CA GLN A 207 10.31 33.21 -1.49
C GLN A 207 11.82 33.46 -1.60
N ILE A 208 12.56 32.44 -2.06
CA ILE A 208 14.02 32.51 -2.22
C ILE A 208 14.27 33.16 -3.59
N ILE A 209 13.93 34.45 -3.69
CA ILE A 209 14.15 35.26 -4.88
C ILE A 209 15.63 35.16 -5.22
N SER A 210 15.94 34.65 -6.43
CA SER A 210 17.33 34.48 -6.84
C SER A 210 18.00 35.84 -6.97
N LYS A 211 19.32 35.91 -6.75
CA LYS A 211 20.08 37.16 -6.94
C LYS A 211 19.91 37.73 -8.37
N GLU A 212 19.70 36.86 -9.34
CA GLU A 212 19.45 37.23 -10.74
C GLU A 212 18.05 37.82 -10.93
N LEU A 213 17.03 37.28 -10.25
CA LEU A 213 15.67 37.81 -10.29
C LEU A 213 15.55 39.18 -9.58
N VAL A 214 16.32 39.41 -8.49
CA VAL A 214 16.46 40.76 -7.90
C VAL A 214 17.08 41.73 -8.90
N LEU A 215 18.20 41.36 -9.53
CA LEU A 215 18.87 42.22 -10.52
C LEU A 215 18.01 42.48 -11.78
N TYR A 216 17.15 41.53 -12.15
CA TYR A 216 16.16 41.68 -13.21
C TYR A 216 15.06 42.68 -12.81
N PHE A 217 14.51 42.54 -11.59
CA PHE A 217 13.52 43.46 -11.03
C PHE A 217 14.05 44.89 -10.93
N ASP A 218 15.23 45.09 -10.32
CA ASP A 218 15.88 46.40 -10.17
C ASP A 218 16.07 47.09 -11.54
N LYS A 219 16.50 46.32 -12.55
CA LYS A 219 16.75 46.81 -13.91
C LYS A 219 15.47 47.19 -14.65
N ILE A 220 14.38 46.45 -14.46
CA ILE A 220 13.07 46.77 -15.04
C ILE A 220 12.45 47.95 -14.31
N GLN A 221 12.53 48.01 -12.97
CA GLN A 221 12.09 49.15 -12.19
C GLN A 221 12.76 50.44 -12.65
N ALA A 222 14.09 50.43 -12.84
CA ALA A 222 14.82 51.58 -13.39
C ALA A 222 14.35 51.97 -14.81
N ALA A 223 14.23 51.01 -15.73
CA ALA A 223 13.82 51.26 -17.11
C ALA A 223 12.34 51.70 -17.27
N VAL A 224 11.50 51.48 -16.25
CA VAL A 224 10.09 51.90 -16.24
C VAL A 224 9.89 53.24 -15.51
N LEU A 225 10.69 53.56 -14.48
CA LEU A 225 10.61 54.80 -13.71
C LEU A 225 11.40 55.99 -14.29
N ASP A 226 12.30 55.75 -15.24
CA ASP A 226 13.02 56.83 -15.93
C ASP A 226 12.14 57.52 -16.98
N ASP A 227 11.53 58.65 -16.61
CA ASP A 227 10.67 59.50 -17.46
C ASP A 227 11.44 60.53 -18.31
N THR A 228 12.75 60.36 -18.53
CA THR A 228 13.47 61.19 -19.52
C THR A 228 12.93 60.94 -20.94
N PRO A 229 12.75 61.99 -21.77
CA PRO A 229 12.13 61.88 -23.09
C PRO A 229 13.10 61.39 -24.19
N ASP A 230 14.18 60.71 -23.81
CA ASP A 230 15.24 60.28 -24.73
C ASP A 230 14.85 58.99 -25.47
N GLU A 231 15.11 58.92 -26.78
CA GLU A 231 14.69 57.80 -27.64
C GLU A 231 15.24 56.43 -27.15
N GLU A 232 16.43 56.42 -26.57
CA GLU A 232 17.04 55.21 -26.01
C GLU A 232 16.31 54.71 -24.76
N VAL A 233 15.84 55.62 -23.90
CA VAL A 233 15.09 55.32 -22.67
C VAL A 233 13.69 54.82 -23.04
N VAL A 234 13.03 55.46 -24.01
CA VAL A 234 11.76 54.96 -24.57
C VAL A 234 11.92 53.56 -25.17
N ARG A 235 13.04 53.27 -25.85
CA ARG A 235 13.35 51.92 -26.36
C ARG A 235 13.58 50.91 -25.24
N LEU A 236 14.30 51.28 -24.18
CA LEU A 236 14.55 50.42 -23.01
C LEU A 236 13.26 50.12 -22.24
N ARG A 237 12.40 51.12 -22.03
CA ARG A 237 11.06 50.97 -21.42
C ARG A 237 10.19 49.99 -22.20
N ASN A 238 10.15 50.13 -23.53
CA ASN A 238 9.42 49.21 -24.40
C ASN A 238 9.98 47.77 -24.35
N ALA A 239 11.31 47.62 -24.29
CA ALA A 239 11.95 46.31 -24.13
C ALA A 239 11.65 45.67 -22.76
N ALA A 240 11.64 46.45 -21.68
CA ALA A 240 11.28 45.98 -20.34
C ALA A 240 9.82 45.49 -20.27
N LEU A 241 8.88 46.25 -20.83
CA LEU A 241 7.47 45.86 -20.95
C LEU A 241 7.27 44.60 -21.82
N ALA A 242 8.06 44.46 -22.89
CA ALA A 242 8.07 43.25 -23.71
C ALA A 242 8.69 42.04 -22.99
N SER A 243 9.63 42.26 -22.05
CA SER A 243 10.18 41.22 -21.18
C SER A 243 9.10 40.70 -20.22
N VAL A 244 8.53 41.57 -19.36
CA VAL A 244 7.50 41.20 -18.37
C VAL A 244 6.29 40.50 -19.00
N ARG A 245 5.94 40.85 -20.25
CA ARG A 245 4.81 40.24 -20.96
C ARG A 245 5.06 38.81 -21.45
N ASN A 246 6.30 38.44 -21.77
CA ASN A 246 6.61 37.22 -22.52
C ASN A 246 7.57 36.25 -21.80
N ASP A 247 8.23 36.70 -20.73
CA ASP A 247 9.28 35.96 -20.03
C ASP A 247 8.68 35.00 -18.97
N PRO A 248 8.86 33.67 -19.12
CA PRO A 248 8.27 32.70 -18.20
C PRO A 248 9.07 32.57 -16.89
N GLY A 249 8.36 32.43 -15.77
CA GLY A 249 8.97 32.22 -14.44
C GLY A 249 8.85 33.39 -13.48
N LEU A 250 8.24 34.51 -13.91
CA LEU A 250 7.93 35.69 -13.09
C LEU A 250 6.76 35.45 -12.10
N HIS A 251 6.71 34.27 -11.47
CA HIS A 251 5.69 33.87 -10.50
C HIS A 251 6.22 33.92 -9.04
N GLN A 252 7.41 34.51 -8.84
CA GLN A 252 8.06 34.70 -7.53
C GLN A 252 8.08 36.19 -7.17
#